data_AF-A0A6G7Y8C7-F1
#
_entry.id   AF-A0A6G7Y8C7-F1
#
_cell.length_a   1.000
_cell.length_b   1.000
_cell.length_c   1.000
_cell.angle_alpha   90.00
_cell.angle_beta   90.00
_cell.angle_gamma   90.00
#
_symmetry.space_group_name_H-M   'P 1'
#
loop_
_entity.id
_entity.type
_entity.pdbx_description
1 polymer ?
#
loop_
_entity_poly.entity_id
_entity_poly.type
_entity_poly.pdbx_seq_one_letter_code
_entity_poly.pdbx_strand_id
1 'polypeptide(L)'
;MGTDFDAVVVAGGQGSRMGHVSKADLDVGGERLLDIVLRATTGASTTVVVGDVAVPPGVLLTREEPAGTGPAAGVLAGLDAVASPRAGRSS
;
A
#
# COMPACT_ATOMS: atom_id res chain seq x y z
N MET A 1 -16.94 -11.39 14.64
CA MET A 1 -17.04 -11.93 13.26
C MET A 1 -16.06 -11.12 12.44
N GLY A 2 -14.80 -11.56 12.41
CA GLY A 2 -13.83 -10.95 11.52
C GLY A 2 -14.27 -11.28 10.11
N THR A 3 -14.52 -10.27 9.28
CA THR A 3 -14.72 -10.48 7.86
C THR A 3 -13.41 -11.04 7.30
N ASP A 4 -13.44 -12.19 6.63
CA ASP A 4 -12.27 -12.69 5.89
C ASP A 4 -12.08 -11.80 4.66
N PHE A 5 -11.25 -10.76 4.81
CA PHE A 5 -10.84 -9.92 3.69
C PHE A 5 -9.34 -9.70 3.73
N ASP A 6 -8.79 -9.41 2.55
CA ASP A 6 -7.44 -8.88 2.39
C ASP A 6 -7.53 -7.40 1.98
N ALA A 7 -6.51 -6.63 2.32
CA ALA A 7 -6.44 -5.20 2.04
C ALA A 7 -5.30 -4.91 1.06
N VAL A 8 -5.62 -4.17 -0.01
CA VAL A 8 -4.64 -3.58 -0.93
C VAL A 8 -4.72 -2.06 -0.82
N VAL A 9 -3.63 -1.44 -0.36
CA VAL A 9 -3.52 0.01 -0.18
C VAL A 9 -2.61 0.57 -1.27
N VAL A 10 -3.18 1.27 -2.25
CA VAL A 10 -2.41 1.91 -3.31
C VAL A 10 -1.87 3.25 -2.81
N ALA A 11 -0.62 3.22 -2.35
CA ALA A 11 0.17 4.35 -1.86
C ALA A 11 0.92 5.08 -3.00
N GLY A 12 0.86 4.55 -4.22
CA GLY A 12 1.51 5.11 -5.41
C GLY A 12 0.61 6.02 -6.25
N GLY A 13 1.23 7.05 -6.83
CA GLY A 13 0.64 7.89 -7.86
C GLY A 13 1.47 9.16 -8.05
N GLN A 14 1.85 9.46 -9.29
CA GLN A 14 2.33 10.81 -9.64
C GLN A 14 1.15 11.75 -9.37
N GLY A 15 1.18 12.49 -8.27
CA GLY A 15 0.13 13.41 -7.86
C GLY A 15 -0.01 14.60 -8.83
N SER A 16 -0.40 14.35 -10.08
CA SER A 16 -0.58 15.38 -11.12
C SER A 16 -1.70 16.38 -10.81
N ARG A 17 -2.49 16.12 -9.75
CA ARG A 17 -3.48 17.07 -9.20
C ARG A 17 -3.09 17.68 -7.84
N MET A 18 -1.93 17.35 -7.26
CA MET A 18 -1.50 17.77 -5.91
C MET A 18 0.01 18.11 -5.80
N GLY A 19 0.59 18.74 -6.83
CA GLY A 19 1.86 19.47 -6.65
C GLY A 19 3.09 18.64 -6.24
N HIS A 20 3.24 17.42 -6.77
CA HIS A 20 4.48 16.62 -6.67
C HIS A 20 4.79 16.02 -5.28
N VAL A 21 3.89 16.12 -4.30
CA VAL A 21 4.05 15.45 -3.00
C VAL A 21 3.47 14.04 -3.06
N SER A 22 4.27 13.04 -2.70
CA SER A 22 3.82 11.65 -2.55
C SER A 22 2.70 11.59 -1.50
N LYS A 23 1.47 11.24 -1.92
CA LYS A 23 0.29 11.21 -1.03
C LYS A 23 0.43 10.26 0.17
N ALA A 24 1.28 9.26 0.07
CA ALA A 24 1.49 8.29 1.13
C ALA A 24 2.33 8.84 2.30
N ASP A 25 3.13 9.88 2.05
CA ASP A 25 3.86 10.63 3.07
C ASP A 25 3.16 11.96 3.40
N LEU A 26 1.92 12.12 2.96
CA LEU A 26 1.12 13.26 3.35
C LEU A 26 0.75 13.14 4.83
N ASP A 27 1.24 14.08 5.63
CA ASP A 27 0.83 14.23 7.03
C ASP A 27 -0.59 14.80 7.12
N VAL A 28 -1.47 14.07 7.80
CA VAL A 28 -2.84 14.50 8.11
C VAL A 28 -2.98 14.55 9.63
N GLY A 29 -2.98 15.76 10.19
CA GLY A 29 -3.11 15.95 11.64
C GLY A 29 -1.92 15.44 12.47
N GLY A 30 -0.72 15.32 11.87
CA GLY A 30 0.49 14.84 12.52
C GLY A 30 0.70 13.31 12.45
N GLU A 31 -0.15 12.60 11.71
CA GLU A 31 0.02 11.18 11.40
C GLU A 31 0.08 10.99 9.87
N ARG A 32 0.92 10.08 9.39
CA ARG A 32 1.00 9.77 7.95
C ARG A 32 -0.33 9.18 7.52
N LEU A 33 -0.87 9.65 6.39
CA LEU A 33 -2.11 9.12 5.85
C LEU A 33 -2.08 7.59 5.66
N LEU A 34 -0.91 7.05 5.31
CA LEU A 34 -0.70 5.60 5.23
C LEU A 34 -0.99 4.89 6.56
N ASP A 35 -0.49 5.42 7.67
CA ASP A 35 -0.66 4.80 9.00
C ASP A 35 -2.15 4.82 9.44
N ILE A 36 -2.86 5.91 9.12
CA ILE A 36 -4.31 6.02 9.34
C ILE A 36 -5.06 4.92 8.56
N VAL A 37 -4.72 4.73 7.28
CA VAL A 37 -5.35 3.70 6.44
C VAL A 37 -5.04 2.30 6.96
N LEU A 38 -3.80 2.03 7.36
CA LEU A 38 -3.38 0.73 7.90
C LEU A 38 -4.11 0.38 9.21
N ARG A 39 -4.39 1.36 10.07
CA ARG A 39 -5.22 1.14 11.27
C ARG A 39 -6.64 0.70 10.90
N ALA A 40 -7.22 1.29 9.86
CA ALA A 40 -8.55 0.93 9.38
C ALA A 40 -8.61 -0.48 8.78
N THR A 41 -7.47 -1.04 8.35
CA THR A 41 -7.38 -2.39 7.76
C THR A 41 -6.90 -3.46 8.75
N THR A 42 -6.86 -3.19 10.06
CA THR A 42 -6.39 -4.14 11.10
C THR A 42 -7.17 -5.46 11.16
N GLY A 43 -8.37 -5.53 10.60
CA GLY A 43 -9.14 -6.75 10.48
C GLY A 43 -8.80 -7.62 9.26
N ALA A 44 -7.88 -7.19 8.39
CA ALA A 44 -7.51 -7.92 7.19
C ALA A 44 -6.58 -9.10 7.51
N SER A 45 -6.79 -10.22 6.83
CA SER A 45 -5.91 -11.40 6.90
C SER A 45 -4.54 -11.11 6.29
N THR A 46 -4.51 -10.38 5.17
CA THR A 46 -3.29 -9.90 4.51
C THR A 46 -3.43 -8.41 4.21
N THR A 47 -2.37 -7.63 4.45
CA THR A 47 -2.31 -6.22 4.02
C THR A 47 -1.11 -6.02 3.10
N VAL A 48 -1.38 -5.51 1.90
CA VAL A 48 -0.37 -5.16 0.89
C VAL A 48 -0.44 -3.67 0.61
N VAL A 49 0.69 -3.00 0.65
CA VAL A 49 0.86 -1.62 0.19
C VAL A 49 1.52 -1.64 -1.18
N VAL A 50 0.96 -0.89 -2.12
CA VAL A 50 1.51 -0.72 -3.47
C VAL A 50 2.12 0.66 -3.57
N GLY A 51 3.44 0.74 -3.73
CA GLY A 51 4.16 2.00 -3.85
C GLY A 51 5.61 1.90 -3.42
N ASP A 52 6.28 3.04 -3.37
CA ASP A 52 7.65 3.18 -2.90
C ASP A 52 7.64 3.97 -1.58
N VAL A 53 7.21 3.28 -0.50
CA VAL A 53 7.04 3.87 0.84
C VAL A 53 7.43 2.87 1.93
N ALA A 54 7.89 3.40 3.06
CA ALA A 54 8.14 2.59 4.25
C ALA A 54 6.81 2.11 4.85
N VAL A 55 6.75 0.81 5.17
CA VAL A 55 5.61 0.12 5.77
C VAL A 55 6.01 -0.56 7.09
N PRO A 56 5.07 -0.73 8.05
CA PRO A 56 5.36 -1.41 9.30
C PRO A 56 5.59 -2.92 9.11
N PRO A 57 6.22 -3.61 10.09
CA PRO A 57 6.38 -5.05 10.05
C PRO A 57 5.06 -5.80 9.85
N GLY A 58 5.10 -6.87 9.05
CA GLY A 58 3.91 -7.68 8.74
C GLY A 58 3.05 -7.15 7.60
N VAL A 59 3.29 -5.92 7.12
CA VAL A 59 2.68 -5.40 5.89
C VAL A 59 3.56 -5.73 4.70
N LEU A 60 2.97 -6.28 3.64
CA LEU A 60 3.68 -6.57 2.40
C LEU A 60 3.80 -5.29 1.57
N LEU A 61 4.94 -5.12 0.90
CA LEU A 61 5.19 -4.01 -0.02
C LEU A 61 5.39 -4.56 -1.44
N THR A 62 4.71 -3.94 -2.41
CA THR A 62 4.87 -4.24 -3.84
C THR A 62 4.82 -2.95 -4.65
N ARG A 63 5.13 -3.05 -5.94
CA ARG A 63 5.04 -1.95 -6.91
C ARG A 63 4.65 -2.52 -8.27
N GLU A 64 4.00 -1.69 -9.07
CA GLU A 64 3.83 -1.96 -10.50
C GLU A 64 5.17 -2.12 -11.22
N GLU A 65 5.19 -3.01 -12.21
CA GLU A 65 6.34 -3.27 -13.07
C GLU A 65 5.90 -3.25 -14.56
N PRO A 66 6.42 -2.32 -15.39
CA PRO A 66 7.34 -1.24 -15.03
C PRO A 66 6.77 -0.22 -14.05
N ALA A 67 7.65 0.37 -13.26
CA ALA A 67 7.32 1.47 -12.37
C ALA A 67 6.64 2.66 -13.09
N GLY A 68 5.53 3.17 -12.54
CA GLY A 68 4.86 4.37 -13.06
C GLY A 68 3.83 4.12 -14.15
N THR A 69 3.46 2.86 -14.41
CA THR A 69 2.43 2.48 -15.40
C THR A 69 0.99 2.87 -15.02
N GLY A 70 0.76 3.33 -13.80
CA GLY A 70 -0.47 3.95 -13.34
C GLY A 70 -1.33 3.09 -12.39
N PRO A 71 -2.47 3.65 -11.93
CA PRO A 71 -3.24 3.06 -10.82
C PRO A 71 -3.74 1.63 -11.08
N ALA A 72 -4.14 1.32 -12.32
CA ALA A 72 -4.64 -0.01 -12.68
C ALA A 72 -3.55 -1.08 -12.54
N ALA A 73 -2.33 -0.80 -13.02
CA ALA A 73 -1.19 -1.70 -12.87
C ALA A 73 -0.78 -1.85 -11.40
N GLY A 74 -0.87 -0.77 -10.62
CA GLY A 74 -0.68 -0.83 -9.17
C GLY A 74 -1.68 -1.76 -8.48
N VAL A 75 -2.96 -1.68 -8.81
CA VAL A 75 -3.99 -2.59 -8.25
C VAL A 75 -3.69 -4.04 -8.60
N LEU A 76 -3.34 -4.33 -9.87
CA LEU A 76 -2.97 -5.68 -10.30
C LEU A 76 -1.79 -6.24 -9.50
N ALA A 77 -0.72 -5.45 -9.36
CA ALA A 77 0.45 -5.84 -8.56
C ALA A 77 0.09 -6.11 -7.08
N GLY A 78 -0.86 -5.34 -6.52
CA GLY A 78 -1.38 -5.57 -5.18
C GLY A 78 -2.16 -6.87 -5.04
N LEU A 79 -3.04 -7.17 -5.99
CA LEU A 79 -3.84 -8.41 -6.01
C LEU A 79 -2.95 -9.65 -6.17
N ASP A 80 -1.95 -9.59 -7.05
CA ASP A 80 -0.98 -10.69 -7.24
C ASP A 80 -0.18 -10.96 -5.95
N ALA A 81 0.19 -9.91 -5.21
CA ALA A 81 0.90 -10.04 -3.95
C ALA A 81 0.03 -10.62 -2.82
N VAL A 82 -1.28 -10.34 -2.81
CA VAL A 82 -2.24 -11.00 -1.90
C VAL A 82 -2.36 -12.49 -2.25
N ALA A 83 -2.46 -12.82 -3.54
CA ALA A 83 -2.60 -14.21 -3.99
C ALA A 83 -1.34 -15.05 -3.79
N SER A 84 -0.17 -14.43 -3.60
CA SER A 84 1.11 -15.11 -3.38
C SER A 84 1.98 -14.35 -2.35
N PRO A 85 1.63 -14.40 -1.05
CA PRO A 85 2.36 -13.70 -0.01
C PRO A 85 3.81 -14.20 0.09
N ARG A 86 4.76 -13.37 -0.34
CA ARG A 86 6.18 -13.58 -0.03
C ARG A 86 6.49 -12.78 1.22
N ALA A 87 6.82 -13.47 2.33
CA ALA A 87 7.32 -12.81 3.52
C ALA A 87 8.54 -11.94 3.16
N GLY A 88 8.42 -10.63 3.35
CA GLY A 88 9.51 -9.68 3.08
C GLY A 88 10.72 -10.04 3.93
N ARG A 89 11.86 -10.33 3.28
CA ARG A 89 13.13 -10.53 3.97
C ARG A 89 13.61 -9.19 4.52
N SER A 90 13.55 -9.04 5.84
CA SER A 90 14.24 -7.99 6.59
C SER A 90 15.74 -8.31 6.64
N SER A 91 16.58 -7.37 6.22
CA SER A 91 18.01 -7.31 6.57
C SER A 91 18.24 -6.15 7.52
#